data_AF-A0A0R0FYQ1-F1
#
_entry.id   AF-A0A0R0FYQ1-F1
#
_cell.length_a   1.000
_cell.length_b   1.000
_cell.length_c   1.000
_cell.angle_alpha   90.00
_cell.angle_beta   90.00
_cell.angle_gamma   90.00
#
_symmetry.space_group_name_H-M   'P 1'
#
loop_
_entity.id
_entity.type
_entity.pdbx_description
1 polymer ?
#
loop_
_entity_poly.entity_id
_entity_poly.type
_entity_poly.pdbx_seq_one_letter_code
_entity_poly.pdbx_strand_id
1 'polypeptide(L)'
;MAEVAKLVNNADASNPTPPTATFAKSLPNISKIEVFTDSFILKYTAEDVVRQRFIIANYYCWTMNKEKDIKVQISEYHKLLEDLKIENISMPDEFDSELLIEKLPKS
;
A
#
# COMPACT_ATOMS: atom_id res chain seq x y z
N MET A 1 24.16 -33.85 77.98
CA MET A 1 24.73 -32.56 77.54
C MET A 1 25.44 -32.82 76.21
N ALA A 2 25.02 -32.18 75.13
CA ALA A 2 25.52 -32.43 73.77
C ALA A 2 26.41 -31.26 73.33
N GLU A 3 27.63 -31.58 72.89
CA GLU A 3 28.64 -30.65 72.41
C GLU A 3 28.35 -30.27 70.95
N VAL A 4 28.31 -28.96 70.66
CA VAL A 4 28.06 -28.40 69.34
C VAL A 4 29.39 -28.26 68.59
N ALA A 5 29.63 -29.13 67.61
CA ALA A 5 30.75 -29.00 66.68
C ALA A 5 30.48 -27.87 65.66
N LYS A 6 31.30 -26.81 65.69
CA LYS A 6 31.48 -25.88 64.57
C LYS A 6 32.56 -26.45 63.65
N LEU A 7 32.19 -26.83 62.43
CA LEU A 7 33.14 -27.14 61.36
C LEU A 7 33.16 -25.98 60.36
N VAL A 8 34.33 -25.32 60.30
CA VAL A 8 34.73 -24.35 59.28
C VAL A 8 34.96 -25.10 57.97
N ASN A 9 34.58 -24.56 56.82
CA ASN A 9 35.13 -24.91 55.50
C ASN A 9 34.81 -23.75 54.53
N ASN A 10 35.84 -23.01 54.14
CA ASN A 10 35.75 -21.93 53.17
C ASN A 10 35.55 -22.53 51.78
N ALA A 11 34.48 -22.13 51.08
CA ALA A 11 34.36 -22.30 49.64
C ALA A 11 34.48 -20.91 49.00
N ASP A 12 35.61 -20.68 48.34
CA ASP A 12 35.85 -19.53 47.47
C ASP A 12 34.90 -19.65 46.27
N ALA A 13 33.73 -19.01 46.38
CA ALA A 13 32.77 -18.90 45.31
C ALA A 13 33.04 -17.60 44.55
N SER A 14 33.97 -17.64 43.60
CA SER A 14 34.07 -16.62 42.56
C SER A 14 32.71 -16.54 41.84
N ASN A 15 32.02 -15.40 41.96
CA ASN A 15 30.73 -15.17 41.34
C ASN A 15 30.76 -15.54 39.84
N PRO A 16 29.78 -16.31 39.33
CA PRO A 16 29.63 -16.47 37.90
C PRO A 16 29.23 -15.11 37.31
N THR A 17 30.07 -14.53 36.44
CA THR A 17 29.70 -13.37 35.63
C THR A 17 28.45 -13.71 34.83
N PRO A 18 27.36 -12.92 34.88
CA PRO A 18 26.18 -13.19 34.09
C PRO A 18 26.55 -13.18 32.61
N PRO A 19 25.95 -14.04 31.77
CA PRO A 19 26.17 -13.96 30.33
C PRO A 19 25.71 -12.57 29.85
N THR A 20 26.66 -11.72 29.48
CA THR A 20 26.39 -10.47 28.77
C THR A 20 25.73 -10.83 27.44
N ALA A 21 24.40 -10.84 27.43
CA ALA A 21 23.65 -10.96 26.20
C ALA A 21 23.71 -9.59 25.49
N THR A 22 24.68 -9.44 24.59
CA THR A 22 24.79 -8.28 23.71
C THR A 22 23.65 -8.30 22.70
N PHE A 23 22.47 -7.81 23.11
CA PHE A 23 21.36 -7.50 22.20
C PHE A 23 21.56 -6.13 21.55
N ALA A 24 22.71 -5.90 20.93
CA ALA A 24 22.91 -4.71 20.10
C ALA A 24 22.38 -4.98 18.69
N LYS A 25 21.05 -5.14 18.54
CA LYS A 25 20.45 -5.00 17.22
C LYS A 25 20.57 -3.50 16.90
N SER A 26 21.61 -3.13 16.14
CA SER A 26 21.84 -1.75 15.75
C SER A 26 20.56 -1.22 15.13
N LEU A 27 20.07 -0.06 15.60
CA LEU A 27 18.96 0.62 14.94
C LEU A 27 19.30 0.78 13.46
N PRO A 28 18.34 0.57 12.54
CA PRO A 28 18.58 0.84 11.13
C PRO A 28 19.09 2.28 10.99
N ASN A 29 20.18 2.45 10.25
CA ASN A 29 20.74 3.76 9.97
C ASN A 29 19.65 4.60 9.25
N ILE A 30 19.47 5.85 9.67
CA ILE A 30 18.50 6.79 9.09
C ILE A 30 18.63 6.85 7.57
N SER A 31 19.86 6.82 7.04
CA SER A 31 20.11 6.81 5.60
C SER A 31 19.53 5.60 4.88
N LYS A 32 19.44 4.44 5.54
CA LYS A 32 18.79 3.25 4.97
C LYS A 32 17.28 3.44 4.90
N ILE A 33 16.67 4.10 5.89
CA ILE A 33 15.23 4.35 5.92
C ILE A 33 14.84 5.29 4.77
N GLU A 34 15.60 6.37 4.56
CA GLU A 34 15.37 7.34 3.47
C GLU A 34 15.43 6.67 2.08
N VAL A 35 16.45 5.83 1.84
CA VAL A 35 16.56 5.08 0.57
C VAL A 35 15.37 4.14 0.35
N PHE A 36 14.87 3.49 1.41
CA PHE A 36 13.67 2.67 1.30
C PHE A 36 12.43 3.53 0.98
N THR A 37 12.22 4.64 1.68
CA THR A 37 11.05 5.51 1.45
C THR A 37 11.03 6.05 0.03
N ASP A 38 12.17 6.48 -0.51
CA ASP A 38 12.26 6.98 -1.89
C ASP A 38 11.93 5.90 -2.92
N SER A 39 12.42 4.67 -2.70
CA SER A 39 12.09 3.53 -3.56
C SER A 39 10.60 3.19 -3.53
N PHE A 40 9.96 3.26 -2.35
CA PHE A 40 8.51 3.07 -2.23
C PHE A 40 7.74 4.17 -2.92
N ILE A 41 8.09 5.45 -2.73
CA ILE A 41 7.44 6.58 -3.40
C ILE A 41 7.53 6.40 -4.91
N LEU A 42 8.73 6.12 -5.45
CA LEU A 42 8.91 5.93 -6.88
C LEU A 42 8.06 4.77 -7.42
N LYS A 43 8.04 3.63 -6.70
CA LYS A 43 7.24 2.46 -7.07
C LYS A 43 5.75 2.79 -7.07
N TYR A 44 5.24 3.39 -5.99
CA TYR A 44 3.82 3.71 -5.88
C TYR A 44 3.40 4.80 -6.89
N THR A 45 4.22 5.81 -7.13
CA THR A 45 3.99 6.81 -8.19
C THR A 45 3.96 6.15 -9.57
N ALA A 46 4.88 5.23 -9.86
CA ALA A 46 4.87 4.51 -11.13
C ALA A 46 3.62 3.63 -11.29
N GLU A 47 3.23 2.89 -10.24
CA GLU A 47 2.00 2.08 -10.23
C GLU A 47 0.75 2.95 -10.41
N ASP A 48 0.71 4.12 -9.79
CA ASP A 48 -0.38 5.10 -9.90
C ASP A 48 -0.53 5.63 -11.32
N VAL A 49 0.58 6.06 -11.94
CA VAL A 49 0.59 6.50 -13.34
C VAL A 49 0.12 5.40 -14.30
N VAL A 50 0.46 4.14 -14.02
CA VAL A 50 -0.01 2.99 -14.82
C VAL A 50 -1.51 2.77 -14.64
N ARG A 51 -2.02 2.83 -13.40
CA ARG A 51 -3.46 2.73 -13.11
C ARG A 51 -4.26 3.83 -13.78
N GLN A 52 -3.82 5.08 -13.62
CA GLN A 52 -4.45 6.24 -14.24
C GLN A 52 -4.52 6.10 -15.77
N ARG A 53 -3.41 5.68 -16.41
CA ARG A 53 -3.38 5.44 -17.85
C ARG A 53 -4.38 4.35 -18.26
N PHE A 54 -4.48 3.27 -17.49
CA PHE A 54 -5.42 2.18 -17.76
C PHE A 54 -6.87 2.63 -17.66
N ILE A 55 -7.21 3.42 -16.64
CA ILE A 55 -8.56 3.95 -16.43
C ILE A 55 -8.94 4.94 -17.54
N ILE A 56 -8.04 5.87 -17.90
CA ILE A 56 -8.22 6.77 -19.05
C ILE A 56 -8.44 5.96 -20.34
N ALA A 57 -7.61 4.95 -20.60
CA ALA A 57 -7.73 4.12 -21.79
C ALA A 57 -9.06 3.36 -21.84
N ASN A 58 -9.50 2.78 -20.72
CA ASN A 58 -10.79 2.08 -20.63
C ASN A 58 -11.96 3.01 -20.97
N TYR A 59 -11.94 4.22 -20.43
CA TYR A 59 -12.95 5.22 -20.71
C TYR A 59 -12.97 5.65 -22.19
N TYR A 60 -11.81 5.96 -22.78
CA TYR A 60 -11.74 6.37 -24.19
C TYR A 60 -12.15 5.24 -25.15
N CYS A 61 -11.74 4.00 -24.86
CA CYS A 61 -12.04 2.84 -25.70
C CYS A 61 -13.46 2.29 -25.52
N TRP A 62 -14.15 2.62 -24.43
CA TRP A 62 -15.53 2.19 -24.24
C TRP A 62 -16.45 2.78 -25.31
N THR A 63 -17.31 1.94 -25.86
CA THR A 63 -18.26 2.27 -26.93
C THR A 63 -19.59 1.54 -26.65
N MET A 64 -20.71 2.21 -26.89
CA MET A 64 -22.03 1.62 -26.73
C MET A 64 -22.27 0.50 -27.77
N ASN A 65 -22.70 -0.66 -27.30
CA ASN A 65 -23.04 -1.82 -28.11
C ASN A 65 -24.56 -1.91 -28.35
N LYS A 66 -25.00 -1.95 -29.62
CA LYS A 66 -26.43 -2.04 -29.99
C LYS A 66 -27.14 -3.32 -29.49
N GLU A 67 -26.38 -4.37 -29.17
CA GLU A 67 -26.91 -5.67 -28.73
C GLU A 67 -27.14 -5.77 -27.22
N LYS A 68 -26.59 -4.84 -26.44
CA LYS A 68 -26.74 -4.81 -24.97
C LYS A 68 -27.90 -3.92 -24.56
N ASP A 69 -28.56 -4.29 -23.46
CA ASP A 69 -29.59 -3.44 -22.83
C ASP A 69 -29.01 -2.07 -22.44
N ILE A 70 -29.70 -1.00 -22.84
CA ILE A 70 -29.25 0.39 -22.63
C ILE A 70 -29.05 0.72 -21.14
N LYS A 71 -29.87 0.17 -20.24
CA LYS A 71 -29.77 0.41 -18.80
C LYS A 71 -28.49 -0.21 -18.23
N VAL A 72 -28.12 -1.39 -18.72
CA VAL A 72 -26.85 -2.05 -18.36
C VAL A 72 -25.68 -1.18 -18.82
N GLN A 73 -25.73 -0.68 -20.05
CA GLN A 73 -24.65 0.14 -20.60
C GLN A 73 -24.49 1.48 -19.89
N ILE A 74 -25.58 2.14 -19.51
CA ILE A 74 -25.54 3.35 -18.68
C ILE A 74 -24.86 3.05 -17.33
N SER A 75 -25.16 1.89 -16.73
CA SER A 75 -24.50 1.50 -15.48
C SER A 75 -23.01 1.18 -15.65
N GLU A 76 -22.59 0.58 -16.77
CA GLU A 76 -21.18 0.37 -17.12
C GLU A 76 -20.46 1.72 -17.28
N TYR A 77 -21.09 2.67 -17.97
CA TYR A 77 -20.55 4.01 -18.18
C TYR A 77 -20.39 4.79 -16.87
N HIS A 78 -21.37 4.73 -15.96
CA HIS A 78 -21.24 5.36 -14.64
C HIS A 78 -20.05 4.81 -13.83
N LYS A 79 -19.76 3.51 -13.92
CA LYS A 79 -18.57 2.94 -13.26
C LYS A 79 -17.26 3.49 -13.81
N LEU A 80 -17.17 3.71 -15.12
CA LEU A 80 -15.98 4.31 -15.73
C LEU A 80 -15.77 5.75 -15.23
N LEU A 81 -16.85 6.51 -15.04
CA LEU A 81 -16.78 7.85 -14.45
C LEU A 81 -16.37 7.81 -12.97
N GLU A 82 -16.87 6.83 -12.20
CA GLU A 82 -16.46 6.63 -10.81
C GLU A 82 -14.96 6.31 -10.72
N ASP A 83 -14.44 5.42 -11.57
CA ASP A 83 -13.02 5.06 -11.60
C ASP A 83 -12.12 6.29 -11.89
N LEU A 84 -12.53 7.15 -12.84
CA LEU A 84 -11.83 8.41 -13.13
C LEU A 84 -11.80 9.33 -11.90
N LYS A 85 -12.93 9.45 -11.20
CA LYS A 85 -13.04 10.29 -10.01
C LYS A 85 -12.21 9.77 -8.84
N ILE A 86 -12.15 8.44 -8.66
CA ILE A 86 -11.36 7.79 -7.60
C ILE A 86 -9.86 8.07 -7.77
N GLU A 87 -9.37 8.04 -9.01
CA GLU A 87 -7.96 8.35 -9.34
C GLU A 87 -7.66 9.86 -9.39
N ASN A 88 -8.60 10.71 -8.95
CA ASN A 88 -8.48 12.17 -8.98
C ASN A 88 -8.19 12.72 -10.40
N ILE A 89 -8.69 12.02 -11.43
CA ILE A 89 -8.56 12.44 -12.83
C ILE A 89 -9.72 13.40 -13.10
N SER A 90 -9.46 14.71 -12.99
CA SER A 90 -10.47 15.72 -13.28
C SER A 90 -10.83 15.70 -14.76
N MET A 91 -12.09 15.44 -15.06
CA MET A 91 -12.64 15.77 -16.37
C MET A 91 -12.96 17.27 -16.42
N PRO A 92 -12.80 17.93 -17.58
CA PRO A 92 -13.35 19.27 -17.76
C PRO A 92 -14.87 19.23 -17.58
N ASP A 93 -15.45 20.22 -16.89
CA ASP A 93 -16.89 20.31 -16.58
C ASP A 93 -17.80 20.12 -17.80
N GLU A 94 -17.30 20.47 -19.00
CA GLU A 94 -17.97 20.29 -20.29
C GLU A 94 -18.33 18.81 -20.58
N PHE A 95 -17.59 17.85 -20.02
CA PHE A 95 -17.80 16.42 -20.28
C PHE A 95 -18.80 15.73 -19.34
N ASP A 96 -19.21 16.35 -18.23
CA ASP A 96 -20.07 15.71 -17.22
C ASP A 96 -21.48 15.38 -17.74
N SER A 97 -21.93 16.04 -18.81
CA SER A 97 -23.28 15.81 -19.38
C SER A 97 -23.33 15.56 -20.89
N GLU A 98 -22.34 16.01 -21.67
CA GLU A 98 -22.38 15.87 -23.14
C GLU A 98 -21.80 14.53 -23.65
N LEU A 99 -20.96 13.86 -22.87
CA LEU A 99 -20.14 12.79 -23.43
C LEU A 99 -20.91 11.50 -23.76
N LEU A 100 -21.99 11.20 -23.04
CA LEU A 100 -22.78 10.00 -23.38
C LEU A 100 -23.36 10.09 -24.79
N ILE A 101 -23.70 11.31 -25.25
CA ILE A 101 -24.25 11.57 -26.59
C ILE A 101 -23.20 11.24 -27.67
N GLU A 102 -21.93 11.59 -27.46
CA GLU A 102 -20.83 11.27 -28.39
C GLU A 102 -20.62 9.75 -28.54
N LYS A 103 -20.85 9.00 -27.45
CA LYS A 103 -20.67 7.54 -27.39
C LYS A 103 -21.87 6.74 -27.89
N LEU A 104 -22.99 7.40 -28.22
CA LEU A 104 -24.15 6.73 -28.78
C LEU A 104 -23.82 6.16 -30.16
N PRO A 105 -24.36 4.99 -30.51
CA PRO A 105 -24.24 4.49 -31.87
C PRO A 105 -24.89 5.48 -32.83
N LYS A 106 -24.15 5.87 -33.87
CA LYS A 106 -24.71 6.65 -34.97
C LYS A 106 -25.87 5.86 -35.58
N SER A 107 -27.02 6.53 -35.72
CA SER A 107 -28.23 6.01 -36.38
C SER A 107 -27.92 5.52 -37.78
#